data_AF-A0A4R7ER59-F1
#
_entry.id   AF-A0A4R7ER59-F1
#
_cell.length_a   1.000
_cell.length_b   1.000
_cell.length_c   1.000
_cell.angle_alpha   90.00
_cell.angle_beta   90.00
_cell.angle_gamma   90.00
#
_symmetry.space_group_name_H-M   'P 1'
#
loop_
_entity.id
_entity.type
_entity.pdbx_description
1 polymer ?
#
loop_
_entity_poly.entity_id
_entity_poly.type
_entity_poly.pdbx_seq_one_letter_code
_entity_poly.pdbx_strand_id
1 'polypeptide(L)'
;MHNGFKIVFFTFSTVIITILVYYFDRFWETKYPKSYLRFSLNMNNHPWYKRTKMFFSLLIFIIYLFLSANLYGKRVKKEILNHTLIEIKFIDNEVSRGILIGKMGNVIFLYQDKHTKVIPVSSFVKEFTIE
;
A
#
# COMPACT_ATOMS: atom_id res chain seq x y z
N MET A 1 7.08 -10.13 -11.92
CA MET A 1 7.21 -10.79 -10.60
C MET A 1 7.53 -9.81 -9.44
N HIS A 2 7.58 -8.49 -9.67
CA HIS A 2 8.12 -7.52 -8.69
C HIS A 2 7.07 -6.92 -7.73
N ASN A 3 5.79 -6.86 -8.12
CA ASN A 3 4.76 -6.16 -7.34
C ASN A 3 4.25 -6.95 -6.14
N GLY A 4 4.24 -8.29 -6.19
CA GLY A 4 3.83 -9.14 -5.06
C GLY A 4 4.79 -9.03 -3.88
N PHE A 5 6.10 -8.94 -4.14
CA PHE A 5 7.11 -8.77 -3.11
C PHE A 5 6.97 -7.43 -2.38
N LYS A 6 6.65 -6.34 -3.09
CA LYS A 6 6.40 -5.02 -2.49
C LYS A 6 5.24 -5.06 -1.50
N ILE A 7 4.15 -5.77 -1.84
CA ILE A 7 2.99 -5.92 -0.96
C ILE A 7 3.35 -6.75 0.27
N VAL A 8 4.02 -7.89 0.10
CA VAL A 8 4.45 -8.75 1.22
C VAL A 8 5.41 -7.99 2.14
N PHE A 9 6.36 -7.25 1.57
CA PHE A 9 7.30 -6.41 2.34
C PHE A 9 6.58 -5.31 3.11
N PHE A 10 5.59 -4.67 2.50
CA PHE A 10 4.76 -3.67 3.16
C PHE A 10 4.02 -4.29 4.35
N THR A 11 3.34 -5.43 4.15
CA THR A 11 2.64 -6.14 5.23
C THR A 11 3.60 -6.52 6.36
N PHE A 12 4.76 -7.08 6.03
CA PHE A 12 5.78 -7.47 7.00
C PHE A 12 6.31 -6.26 7.80
N SER A 13 6.58 -5.15 7.12
CA SER A 13 7.00 -3.89 7.75
C SER A 13 5.93 -3.35 8.69
N THR A 14 4.66 -3.44 8.30
CA THR A 14 3.51 -2.99 9.10
C THR A 14 3.43 -3.76 10.42
N VAL A 15 3.64 -5.08 10.37
CA VAL A 15 3.67 -5.95 11.57
C VAL A 15 4.86 -5.59 12.46
N ILE A 16 6.06 -5.44 11.89
CA ILE A 16 7.26 -5.05 12.65
C ILE A 16 7.06 -3.71 13.35
N ILE A 17 6.58 -2.69 12.63
CA ILE A 17 6.33 -1.36 13.19
C ILE A 17 5.33 -1.45 14.33
N THR A 18 4.26 -2.25 14.18
CA THR A 18 3.26 -2.43 15.23
C THR A 18 3.86 -3.06 16.49
N ILE A 19 4.71 -4.08 16.33
CA ILE A 19 5.42 -4.71 17.45
C ILE A 19 6.37 -3.71 18.13
N LEU A 20 7.13 -2.94 17.34
CA LEU A 20 8.04 -1.92 17.87
C LEU A 20 7.30 -0.83 18.65
N VAL A 21 6.17 -0.35 18.13
CA VAL A 21 5.32 0.63 18.83
C VAL A 21 4.81 0.06 20.15
N TYR A 22 4.36 -1.20 20.16
CA TYR A 22 3.92 -1.85 21.40
C TYR A 22 5.05 -1.97 22.42
N TYR A 23 6.24 -2.38 21.98
CA TYR A 23 7.41 -2.52 22.83
C TYR A 23 7.87 -1.16 23.36
N PHE A 24 7.84 -0.13 22.52
CA PHE A 24 8.18 1.24 22.88
C PHE A 24 7.19 1.81 23.91
N ASP A 25 5.88 1.61 23.74
CA ASP A 25 4.86 2.05 24.70
C ASP A 25 5.10 1.42 26.09
N ARG A 26 5.34 0.10 26.14
CA ARG A 26 5.69 -0.58 27.41
C ARG A 26 7.02 -0.13 28.00
N PHE A 27 8.04 0.04 27.16
CA PHE A 27 9.35 0.50 27.61
C PHE A 27 9.27 1.91 28.19
N TRP A 28 8.46 2.78 27.58
CA TRP A 28 8.26 4.14 28.06
C TRP A 28 7.49 4.16 29.39
N GLU A 29 6.44 3.34 29.51
CA GLU A 29 5.66 3.20 30.75
C GLU A 29 6.54 2.70 31.91
N THR A 30 7.42 1.74 31.66
CA THR A 30 8.30 1.14 32.69
C THR A 30 9.50 2.01 33.04
N LYS A 31 10.19 2.59 32.06
CA LYS A 31 11.45 3.32 32.29
C LYS A 31 11.23 4.78 32.66
N TYR A 32 10.16 5.43 32.18
CA TYR A 32 9.86 6.83 32.47
C TYR A 32 8.40 7.05 32.89
N PRO A 33 7.96 6.46 34.01
CA PRO A 33 6.57 6.52 34.45
C PRO A 33 6.06 7.95 34.67
N LYS A 34 6.91 8.85 35.20
CA LYS A 34 6.55 10.27 35.42
C LYS A 34 6.32 11.04 34.12
N SER A 35 7.05 10.71 33.04
CA SER A 35 6.86 11.32 31.73
C SER A 35 5.63 10.74 31.04
N TYR A 36 5.48 9.42 31.11
CA TYR A 36 4.32 8.69 30.59
C TYR A 36 3.00 9.17 31.22
N LEU A 37 2.98 9.38 32.55
CA LEU A 37 1.82 9.91 33.27
C LEU A 37 1.42 11.31 32.79
N ARG A 38 2.36 12.23 32.60
CA ARG A 38 2.08 13.57 32.06
C ARG A 38 1.51 13.52 30.65
N PHE A 39 2.06 12.64 29.81
CA PHE A 39 1.56 12.43 28.45
C PHE A 39 0.14 11.85 28.45
N SER A 40 -0.15 10.92 29.37
CA SER A 40 -1.48 10.36 29.58
C SER A 40 -2.44 11.27 30.35
N LEU A 41 -2.07 12.52 30.65
CA LEU A 41 -2.84 13.46 31.46
C LEU A 41 -3.28 12.88 32.82
N ASN A 42 -2.43 12.05 33.45
CA ASN A 42 -2.72 11.27 34.66
C ASN A 42 -3.93 10.32 34.58
N MET A 43 -4.50 10.11 33.40
CA MET A 43 -5.67 9.24 33.22
C MET A 43 -5.32 7.77 33.46
N ASN A 44 -4.03 7.40 33.37
CA ASN A 44 -3.54 6.03 33.63
C ASN A 44 -3.81 5.52 35.06
N ASN A 45 -4.16 6.40 35.99
CA ASN A 45 -4.53 6.01 37.37
C ASN A 45 -5.95 5.45 37.47
N HIS A 46 -6.79 5.61 36.45
CA HIS A 46 -8.17 5.15 36.48
C HIS A 46 -8.34 3.80 35.77
N PRO A 47 -9.12 2.85 36.34
CA PRO A 47 -9.29 1.51 35.77
C PRO A 47 -9.99 1.52 34.40
N TRP A 48 -10.81 2.54 34.10
CA TRP A 48 -11.45 2.69 32.79
C TRP A 48 -10.48 3.09 31.68
N TYR A 49 -9.36 3.73 32.03
CA TYR A 49 -8.36 4.18 31.07
C TYR A 49 -7.69 3.02 30.35
N LYS A 50 -7.48 1.88 31.03
CA LYS A 50 -6.92 0.68 30.38
C LYS A 50 -7.82 0.16 29.25
N ARG A 51 -9.15 0.27 29.42
CA ARG A 51 -10.14 -0.16 28.42
C ARG A 51 -10.23 0.85 27.27
N THR A 52 -10.22 2.15 27.55
CA THR A 52 -10.25 3.18 26.51
C THR A 52 -8.94 3.25 25.73
N LYS A 53 -7.79 3.07 26.39
CA LYS A 53 -6.46 2.98 25.75
C LYS A 53 -6.45 1.91 24.66
N MET A 54 -7.00 0.71 24.93
CA MET A 54 -7.10 -0.35 23.91
C MET A 54 -7.95 0.07 22.71
N PHE A 55 -9.10 0.71 22.95
CA PHE A 55 -9.97 1.21 21.88
C PHE A 55 -9.28 2.28 21.03
N PHE A 56 -8.61 3.25 21.66
CA PHE A 56 -7.86 4.30 20.96
C PHE A 56 -6.66 3.73 20.20
N SER A 57 -5.92 2.77 20.76
CA SER A 57 -4.84 2.08 20.05
C SER A 57 -5.34 1.37 18.79
N LEU A 58 -6.51 0.70 18.86
CA LEU A 58 -7.11 0.04 17.71
C LEU A 58 -7.56 1.05 16.65
N LEU A 59 -8.17 2.17 17.08
CA LEU A 59 -8.59 3.25 16.19
C LEU A 59 -7.38 3.89 15.48
N ILE A 60 -6.30 4.16 16.21
CA ILE A 60 -5.03 4.69 15.65
C ILE A 60 -4.43 3.69 14.65
N PHE A 61 -4.47 2.38 14.95
CA PHE A 61 -4.00 1.35 14.05
C PHE A 61 -4.79 1.32 12.74
N ILE A 62 -6.12 1.43 12.79
CA ILE A 62 -6.97 1.50 11.58
C ILE A 62 -6.63 2.74 10.75
N ILE A 63 -6.50 3.91 11.39
CA ILE A 63 -6.13 5.16 10.71
C ILE A 63 -4.76 5.02 10.04
N TYR A 64 -3.79 4.41 10.74
CA TYR A 64 -2.48 4.13 10.20
C TYR A 64 -2.54 3.24 8.96
N LEU A 65 -3.29 2.13 9.00
CA LEU A 65 -3.48 1.26 7.83
C LEU A 65 -4.07 2.03 6.65
N PHE A 66 -5.09 2.85 6.89
CA PHE A 66 -5.73 3.64 5.85
C PHE A 66 -4.78 4.67 5.22
N LEU A 67 -4.02 5.41 6.03
CA LEU A 67 -3.02 6.37 5.55
C LEU A 67 -1.90 5.66 4.78
N SER A 68 -1.41 4.56 5.33
CA SER A 68 -0.30 3.78 4.75
C SER A 68 -0.69 3.19 3.40
N ALA A 69 -1.89 2.62 3.28
CA ALA A 69 -2.44 2.11 2.03
C ALA A 69 -2.60 3.20 0.97
N ASN A 70 -3.12 4.37 1.35
CA ASN A 70 -3.25 5.52 0.44
C ASN A 70 -1.89 6.03 -0.06
N LEU A 71 -0.90 6.12 0.83
CA LEU A 71 0.46 6.52 0.45
C LEU A 71 1.11 5.51 -0.49
N TYR A 72 0.98 4.22 -0.19
CA TYR A 72 1.45 3.14 -1.05
C TYR A 72 0.80 3.21 -2.44
N GLY A 73 -0.53 3.32 -2.49
CA GLY A 73 -1.28 3.43 -3.74
C GLY A 73 -0.87 4.64 -4.58
N LYS A 74 -0.67 5.81 -3.95
CA LYS A 74 -0.17 7.02 -4.63
C LYS A 74 1.24 6.82 -5.19
N ARG A 75 2.15 6.18 -4.45
CA ARG A 75 3.52 5.90 -4.91
C ARG A 75 3.53 4.93 -6.08
N VAL A 76 2.80 3.82 -5.97
CA VAL A 76 2.69 2.83 -7.05
C VAL A 76 2.07 3.44 -8.30
N LYS A 77 1.00 4.24 -8.15
CA LYS A 77 0.41 4.96 -9.29
C LYS A 77 1.42 5.88 -9.98
N LYS A 78 2.24 6.60 -9.21
CA LYS A 78 3.28 7.48 -9.76
C LYS A 78 4.39 6.69 -10.47
N GLU A 79 4.81 5.56 -9.89
CA GLU A 79 5.76 4.66 -10.55
C GLU A 79 5.20 4.13 -11.88
N ILE A 80 3.96 3.64 -11.88
CA ILE A 80 3.29 3.12 -13.08
C ILE A 80 3.16 4.20 -14.16
N LEU A 81 2.69 5.40 -13.81
CA LEU A 81 2.53 6.48 -14.79
C LEU A 81 3.85 7.02 -15.35
N ASN A 82 4.97 6.76 -14.67
CA ASN A 82 6.31 7.12 -15.12
C ASN A 82 7.00 6.01 -15.94
N HIS A 83 6.39 4.83 -16.09
CA HIS A 83 6.90 3.79 -16.99
C HIS A 83 6.69 4.17 -18.45
N THR A 84 7.58 3.68 -19.32
CA THR A 84 7.60 3.97 -20.75
C THR A 84 6.31 3.56 -21.46
N LEU A 85 5.94 4.34 -22.46
CA LEU A 85 4.84 4.04 -23.37
C LEU A 85 5.10 2.69 -24.04
N ILE A 86 4.13 1.80 -23.99
CA ILE A 86 4.19 0.51 -24.65
C ILE A 86 3.23 0.55 -25.84
N GLU A 87 3.72 0.09 -26.98
CA GLU A 87 2.93 -0.09 -28.18
C GLU A 87 2.49 -1.55 -28.28
N ILE A 88 1.18 -1.77 -28.27
CA ILE A 88 0.57 -3.10 -28.47
C ILE A 88 0.05 -3.15 -29.90
N LYS A 89 0.56 -4.10 -30.68
CA LYS A 89 0.10 -4.36 -32.05
C LYS A 89 -0.81 -5.57 -32.08
N PHE A 90 -2.05 -5.36 -32.52
CA PHE A 90 -3.03 -6.43 -32.66
C PHE A 90 -2.86 -7.18 -33.98
N ILE A 91 -3.44 -8.39 -34.09
CA ILE A 91 -3.40 -9.23 -35.30
C ILE A 91 -4.01 -8.50 -36.51
N ASP A 92 -5.01 -7.64 -36.27
CA ASP A 92 -5.67 -6.82 -37.28
C ASP A 92 -4.84 -5.59 -37.70
N ASN A 93 -3.57 -5.54 -37.29
CA ASN A 93 -2.65 -4.43 -37.53
C ASN A 93 -3.04 -3.11 -36.83
N GLU A 94 -4.07 -3.12 -35.98
CA GLU A 94 -4.40 -2.02 -35.09
C GLU A 94 -3.31 -1.82 -34.04
N VAL A 95 -3.03 -0.55 -33.75
CA VAL A 95 -1.95 -0.13 -32.85
C VAL A 95 -2.55 0.64 -31.69
N SER A 96 -2.36 0.15 -30.47
CA SER A 96 -2.81 0.82 -29.24
C SER A 96 -1.59 1.17 -28.40
N ARG A 97 -1.41 2.46 -28.16
CA ARG A 97 -0.30 3.01 -27.36
C ARG A 97 -0.81 3.43 -26.00
N GLY A 98 -0.13 2.99 -24.95
CA GLY A 98 -0.48 3.38 -23.60
C GLY A 98 0.54 2.94 -22.57
N ILE A 99 0.30 3.30 -21.32
CA ILE A 99 1.18 2.95 -20.21
C ILE A 99 0.76 1.58 -19.66
N LEU A 100 1.68 0.62 -19.60
CA LEU A 100 1.38 -0.69 -19.04
C LEU A 100 1.24 -0.60 -17.52
N ILE A 101 0.02 -0.82 -17.02
CA ILE A 101 -0.29 -0.83 -15.58
C ILE A 101 0.14 -2.16 -14.96
N GLY A 102 -0.04 -3.26 -15.68
CA GLY A 102 0.36 -4.59 -15.24
C GLY A 102 -0.24 -5.71 -16.06
N LYS A 103 0.21 -6.95 -15.77
CA LYS A 103 -0.29 -8.19 -16.34
C LYS A 103 -0.76 -9.11 -15.22
N MET A 104 -1.96 -9.64 -15.32
CA MET A 104 -2.51 -10.61 -14.38
C MET A 104 -3.06 -11.81 -15.15
N GLY A 105 -2.42 -12.97 -15.00
CA GLY A 105 -2.74 -14.17 -15.80
C GLY A 105 -2.61 -13.90 -17.30
N ASN A 106 -3.68 -14.17 -18.04
CA ASN A 106 -3.80 -13.91 -19.48
C ASN A 106 -4.43 -12.55 -19.80
N VAL A 107 -4.30 -11.55 -18.91
CA VAL A 107 -4.88 -10.23 -19.13
C VAL A 107 -3.85 -9.14 -18.88
N ILE A 108 -3.83 -8.15 -19.75
CA ILE A 108 -2.97 -6.97 -19.70
C ILE A 108 -3.83 -5.74 -19.43
N PHE A 109 -3.37 -4.89 -18.53
CA PHE A 109 -3.99 -3.61 -18.20
C PHE A 109 -3.16 -2.49 -18.81
N LEU A 110 -3.74 -1.79 -19.79
CA LEU A 110 -3.15 -0.65 -20.47
C LEU A 110 -3.86 0.63 -20.05
N TYR A 111 -3.13 1.65 -19.64
CA TYR A 111 -3.67 2.98 -19.38
C TYR A 111 -3.55 3.83 -20.64
N GLN A 112 -4.68 4.25 -21.19
CA GLN A 112 -4.75 5.10 -22.38
C GLN A 112 -5.87 6.13 -22.20
N ASP A 113 -5.61 7.41 -22.51
CA ASP A 113 -6.61 8.48 -22.52
C ASP A 113 -7.47 8.61 -21.25
N LYS A 114 -6.85 8.48 -20.07
CA LYS A 114 -7.50 8.49 -18.73
C LYS A 114 -8.40 7.29 -18.42
N HIS A 115 -8.41 6.28 -19.28
CA HIS A 115 -9.15 5.04 -19.08
C HIS A 115 -8.18 3.85 -18.98
N THR A 116 -8.60 2.81 -18.24
CA THR A 116 -7.85 1.55 -18.17
C THR A 116 -8.49 0.55 -19.12
N LYS A 117 -7.78 0.22 -20.19
CA LYS A 117 -8.17 -0.80 -21.18
C LYS A 117 -7.65 -2.15 -20.71
N VAL A 118 -8.54 -3.14 -20.72
CA VAL A 118 -8.24 -4.52 -20.31
C VAL A 118 -8.15 -5.37 -21.58
N ILE A 119 -6.97 -5.89 -21.88
CA ILE A 119 -6.68 -6.64 -23.11
C ILE A 119 -6.37 -8.10 -22.73
N PRO A 120 -7.23 -9.06 -23.11
CA PRO A 120 -6.89 -10.46 -22.95
C PRO A 120 -5.74 -10.83 -23.90
N VAL A 121 -4.71 -11.52 -23.39
CA VAL A 121 -3.57 -12.03 -24.16
C VAL A 121 -4.00 -13.12 -25.13
N SER A 122 -5.10 -13.83 -24.84
CA SER A 122 -5.76 -14.75 -25.77
C SER A 122 -6.40 -14.03 -26.96
N SER A 123 -6.58 -12.71 -26.88
CA SER A 123 -7.21 -11.90 -27.91
C SER A 123 -6.13 -11.18 -28.71
N PHE A 124 -5.72 -11.80 -29.80
CA PHE A 124 -5.16 -11.11 -30.96
C PHE A 124 -3.97 -10.17 -30.72
N VAL A 125 -3.10 -10.41 -29.73
CA VAL A 125 -1.86 -9.63 -29.62
C VAL A 125 -0.75 -10.30 -30.41
N LYS A 126 -0.20 -9.59 -31.39
CA LYS A 126 0.82 -10.10 -32.32
C LYS A 126 2.24 -9.83 -31.83
N GLU A 127 2.49 -8.63 -31.31
CA GLU A 127 3.81 -8.20 -30.85
C GLU A 127 3.69 -7.08 -29.79
N PHE A 128 4.63 -7.07 -28.85
CA PHE A 128 4.78 -6.01 -27.84
C PHE A 128 6.13 -5.34 -28.03
N THR A 129 6.14 -4.05 -28.35
CA THR A 129 7.37 -3.26 -28.44
C THR A 129 7.45 -2.32 -27.25
N ILE A 130 8.58 -2.40 -26.54
CA ILE A 130 8.91 -1.52 -25.42
C ILE A 130 9.96 -0.55 -25.95
N GLU A 131 9.64 0.74 -25.99
CA GLU A 131 10.63 1.81 -26.22
C GLU A 131 11.32 2.21 -24.90
#